data_AF-X1N7H8-F1
#
_entry.id   AF-X1N7H8-F1
#
_cell.length_a   1.000
_cell.length_b   1.000
_cell.length_c   1.000
_cell.angle_alpha   90.00
_cell.angle_beta   90.00
_cell.angle_gamma   90.00
#
_symmetry.space_group_name_H-M   'P 1'
#
loop_
_entity.id
_entity.type
_entity.pdbx_description
1 polymer ?
#
loop_
_entity_poly.entity_id
_entity_poly.type
_entity_poly.pdbx_seq_one_letter_code
_entity_poly.pdbx_strand_id
1 'polypeptide(L)'
;MEEALIKQTIKALRARRFDARLAPNRESARKIILELVPLGASIGIGDSVTLWQIQVLPELEARGHQIVNPFASNVLPEESNPYSLVPLL
;
A
#
# COMPACT_ATOMS: atom_id res chain seq x y z
N MET A 1 4.85 3.81 -27.91
CA MET A 1 4.80 5.07 -27.13
C MET A 1 4.56 4.78 -25.65
N GLU A 2 3.54 3.98 -25.32
CA GLU A 2 3.19 3.59 -23.94
C GLU A 2 4.29 2.81 -23.20
N GLU A 3 4.94 1.85 -23.86
CA GLU A 3 6.01 1.06 -23.25
C GLU A 3 7.25 1.89 -22.86
N ALA A 4 7.60 2.89 -23.67
CA ALA A 4 8.73 3.78 -23.40
C ALA A 4 8.49 4.64 -22.16
N LEU A 5 7.26 5.16 -21.99
CA LEU A 5 6.87 5.93 -20.82
C LEU A 5 6.89 5.06 -19.55
N ILE A 6 6.35 3.85 -19.60
CA ILE A 6 6.39 2.91 -18.47
C ILE A 6 7.84 2.65 -18.03
N LYS A 7 8.74 2.35 -18.97
CA LYS A 7 10.17 2.13 -18.68
C LYS A 7 10.82 3.35 -18.05
N GLN A 8 10.52 4.55 -18.55
CA GLN A 8 11.06 5.80 -18.01
C GLN A 8 10.56 6.05 -16.58
N THR A 9 9.27 5.84 -16.32
CA THR A 9 8.67 5.99 -14.99
C THR A 9 9.29 5.02 -13.99
N ILE A 10 9.44 3.74 -14.35
CA ILE A 10 10.08 2.73 -13.49
C ILE A 10 11.52 3.14 -13.17
N LYS A 11 12.28 3.61 -14.17
CA LYS A 11 13.65 4.10 -13.96
C LYS A 11 13.69 5.29 -12.99
N ALA A 12 12.79 6.26 -13.16
CA ALA A 12 12.73 7.45 -12.32
C ALA A 12 12.32 7.15 -10.87
N LEU A 13 11.43 6.19 -10.65
CA LEU A 13 11.02 5.71 -9.32
C LEU A 13 12.15 4.95 -8.62
N ARG A 14 12.81 4.02 -9.33
CA ARG A 14 13.96 3.28 -8.79
C ARG A 14 15.12 4.19 -8.42
N ALA A 15 15.39 5.22 -9.22
CA ALA A 15 16.38 6.25 -8.90
C ALA A 15 16.06 7.02 -7.60
N ARG A 16 14.79 7.02 -7.16
CA ARG A 16 14.32 7.63 -5.90
C ARG A 16 14.10 6.60 -4.77
N ARG A 17 14.71 5.43 -4.89
CA ARG A 17 14.65 4.33 -3.90
C ARG A 17 13.26 3.71 -3.70
N PHE A 18 12.39 3.78 -4.70
CA PHE A 18 11.18 2.97 -4.74
C PHE A 18 11.45 1.63 -5.43
N ASP A 19 10.93 0.52 -4.88
CA ASP A 19 10.87 -0.76 -5.59
C ASP A 19 9.70 -0.77 -6.59
N ALA A 20 9.91 -0.13 -7.75
CA ALA A 20 8.90 -0.10 -8.80
C ALA A 20 8.88 -1.42 -9.60
N ARG A 21 7.71 -2.06 -9.64
CA ARG A 21 7.43 -3.30 -10.37
C ARG A 21 6.28 -3.10 -11.35
N LEU A 22 6.36 -3.71 -12.54
CA LEU A 22 5.31 -3.66 -13.55
C LEU A 22 4.41 -4.88 -13.41
N ALA A 23 3.10 -4.65 -13.36
CA ALA A 23 2.08 -5.70 -13.35
C ALA A 23 1.14 -5.50 -14.55
N PRO A 24 0.94 -6.51 -15.42
CA PRO A 24 0.08 -6.37 -16.60
C PRO A 24 -1.42 -6.28 -16.27
N ASN A 25 -1.85 -6.69 -15.07
CA ASN A 25 -3.26 -6.72 -14.66
C ASN A 25 -3.39 -6.71 -13.12
N ARG A 26 -4.63 -6.68 -12.62
CA ARG A 26 -4.92 -6.62 -11.18
C ARG A 26 -4.46 -7.87 -10.43
N GLU A 27 -4.55 -9.05 -11.04
CA GLU A 27 -4.20 -10.33 -10.42
C GLU A 27 -2.69 -10.44 -10.22
N SER A 28 -1.91 -10.05 -11.23
CA SER A 28 -0.44 -9.99 -11.14
C SER A 28 0.02 -8.94 -10.14
N ALA A 29 -0.62 -7.76 -10.10
CA ALA A 29 -0.31 -6.73 -9.12
C ALA A 29 -0.54 -7.23 -7.69
N ARG A 30 -1.71 -7.85 -7.43
CA ARG A 30 -2.03 -8.45 -6.14
C ARG A 30 -1.01 -9.52 -5.75
N LYS A 31 -0.71 -10.45 -6.66
CA LYS A 31 0.26 -11.53 -6.41
C LYS A 31 1.63 -10.97 -6.01
N ILE A 32 2.14 -9.97 -6.74
CA ILE A 32 3.43 -9.33 -6.43
C ILE A 32 3.42 -8.72 -5.03
N ILE A 33 2.35 -8.01 -4.65
CA ILE A 33 2.23 -7.41 -3.31
C ILE A 33 2.22 -8.49 -2.23
N LEU A 34 1.46 -9.56 -2.43
CA LEU A 34 1.32 -10.64 -1.47
C LEU A 34 2.59 -11.48 -1.29
N GLU A 35 3.45 -11.56 -2.30
CA GLU A 35 4.77 -12.21 -2.21
C GLU A 35 5.80 -11.34 -1.48
N LEU A 36 5.56 -10.03 -1.40
CA LEU A 36 6.45 -9.10 -0.69
C LEU A 36 6.23 -9.08 0.82
N VAL A 37 5.03 -9.46 1.28
CA VAL A 37 4.68 -9.44 2.70
C VAL A 37 5.14 -10.72 3.39
N PRO A 38 6.06 -10.65 4.38
CA PRO A 38 6.47 -11.83 5.14
C PRO A 38 5.34 -12.39 5.99
N LEU A 39 5.25 -13.71 6.13
CA LEU A 39 4.30 -14.38 7.02
C LEU A 39 4.40 -13.84 8.46
N GLY A 40 3.24 -13.62 9.09
CA GLY A 40 3.17 -13.13 10.47
C GLY A 40 3.49 -11.64 10.66
N ALA A 41 3.79 -10.89 9.59
CA ALA A 41 3.99 -9.44 9.71
C ALA A 41 2.69 -8.71 10.09
N SER A 42 2.81 -7.70 10.95
CA SER A 42 1.79 -6.66 11.15
C SER A 42 1.87 -5.63 10.02
N ILE A 43 0.71 -5.25 9.47
CA ILE A 43 0.64 -4.46 8.23
C ILE A 43 -0.08 -3.15 8.50
N GLY A 44 0.64 -2.03 8.45
CA GLY A 44 0.04 -0.70 8.39
C GLY A 44 -0.37 -0.35 6.96
N ILE A 45 -1.54 0.27 6.78
CA ILE A 45 -2.02 0.68 5.45
C ILE A 45 -2.13 2.20 5.31
N GLY A 46 -1.85 2.68 4.10
CA GLY A 46 -2.21 4.04 3.67
C GLY A 46 -3.66 4.10 3.17
N ASP A 47 -4.15 5.31 2.87
CA ASP A 47 -5.47 5.54 2.28
C ASP A 47 -5.50 5.19 0.77
N SER A 48 -5.29 3.92 0.45
CA SER A 48 -5.26 3.42 -0.92
C SER A 48 -6.54 2.67 -1.26
N VAL A 49 -7.44 3.34 -1.98
CA VAL A 49 -8.63 2.71 -2.57
C VAL A 49 -8.25 1.55 -3.50
N THR A 50 -7.12 1.65 -4.21
CA THR A 50 -6.69 0.60 -5.13
C THR A 50 -6.42 -0.73 -4.43
N LEU A 51 -5.83 -0.73 -3.22
CA LEU A 51 -5.57 -1.96 -2.47
C LEU A 51 -6.86 -2.71 -2.10
N TRP A 52 -7.95 -1.99 -1.85
CA TRP A 52 -9.29 -2.55 -1.69
C TRP A 52 -9.84 -3.11 -3.01
N GLN A 53 -9.78 -2.32 -4.08
CA GLN A 53 -10.32 -2.69 -5.39
C GLN A 53 -9.70 -3.98 -5.94
N ILE A 54 -8.38 -4.12 -5.80
CA ILE A 54 -7.68 -5.31 -6.30
C ILE A 54 -7.68 -6.46 -5.30
N GLN A 55 -8.35 -6.36 -4.14
CA GLN A 55 -8.50 -7.41 -3.11
C GLN A 55 -7.20 -7.81 -2.40
N VAL A 56 -6.26 -6.88 -2.22
CA VAL A 56 -5.02 -7.17 -1.46
C VAL A 56 -5.32 -7.33 0.03
N LEU A 57 -6.10 -6.42 0.62
CA LEU A 57 -6.33 -6.41 2.07
C LEU A 57 -7.10 -7.65 2.55
N PRO A 58 -8.23 -8.06 1.92
CA PRO A 58 -8.93 -9.28 2.32
C PRO A 58 -8.07 -10.54 2.18
N GLU A 59 -7.20 -10.62 1.16
CA GLU A 59 -6.28 -11.76 1.00
C GLU A 59 -5.18 -11.79 2.06
N LEU A 60 -4.73 -10.63 2.56
CA LEU A 60 -3.77 -10.55 3.67
C LEU A 60 -4.43 -10.96 5.00
N GLU A 61 -5.66 -10.51 5.26
CA GLU A 61 -6.42 -10.93 6.44
C GLU A 61 -6.69 -12.44 6.43
N ALA A 62 -7.09 -13.00 5.28
CA ALA A 62 -7.31 -14.43 5.12
C ALA A 62 -6.03 -15.27 5.32
N ARG A 63 -4.85 -14.69 5.07
CA ARG A 63 -3.54 -15.29 5.38
C ARG A 63 -3.15 -15.17 6.87
N GLY A 64 -3.98 -14.54 7.69
CA GLY A 64 -3.76 -14.38 9.13
C GLY A 64 -2.93 -13.15 9.51
N HIS A 65 -2.76 -12.18 8.61
CA HIS A 65 -2.08 -10.94 8.96
C HIS A 65 -2.96 -10.00 9.77
N GLN A 66 -2.36 -9.29 10.72
CA GLN A 66 -3.00 -8.19 11.42
C GLN A 66 -2.86 -6.91 10.58
N ILE A 67 -3.99 -6.33 10.18
CA ILE A 67 -4.03 -5.04 9.46
C ILE A 67 -4.32 -3.91 10.45
N VAL A 68 -3.48 -2.87 10.42
CA VAL A 68 -3.66 -1.61 11.16
C VAL A 68 -4.07 -0.53 10.17
N ASN A 69 -5.32 -0.07 10.30
CA ASN A 69 -5.90 0.96 9.44
C ASN A 69 -6.17 2.25 10.24
N PRO A 70 -5.32 3.28 10.12
CA PRO A 70 -5.52 4.56 10.83
C PRO A 70 -6.67 5.40 10.25
N PHE A 71 -7.24 5.01 9.10
CA PHE A 71 -8.35 5.70 8.44
C PHE A 71 -9.71 5.05 8.72
N ALA A 72 -9.76 4.05 9.59
CA ALA A 72 -11.03 3.42 9.94
C ALA A 72 -11.89 4.36 10.79
N SER A 73 -13.21 4.33 10.57
CA SER A 73 -14.18 5.22 11.23
C SER A 73 -14.32 5.01 12.74
N ASN A 74 -13.72 3.94 13.27
CA ASN A 74 -13.71 3.58 14.68
C ASN A 74 -12.40 3.94 15.41
N VAL A 75 -11.50 4.69 14.76
CA VAL A 75 -10.29 5.23 15.40
C VAL A 75 -10.63 6.55 16.06
N LEU A 76 -10.19 6.76 17.30
CA LEU A 76 -10.47 7.99 18.05
C LEU A 76 -9.87 9.22 17.33
N PRO A 77 -10.47 10.43 17.44
CA PRO A 77 -9.97 11.64 16.77
C PRO A 77 -8.49 11.95 17.05
N GLU A 78 -8.03 11.70 18.27
CA GLU A 78 -6.63 11.86 18.69
C GLU A 78 -5.68 10.84 18.03
N GLU A 79 -6.17 9.66 17.66
CA GLU A 79 -5.43 8.57 17.00
C GLU A 79 -5.55 8.61 15.47
N SER A 80 -6.60 9.25 14.93
CA SER A 80 -6.90 9.35 13.49
C SER A 80 -6.30 10.58 12.81
N ASN A 81 -5.90 11.61 13.58
CA ASN A 81 -5.19 12.78 13.06
C ASN A 81 -3.68 12.69 13.38
N PRO A 82 -2.82 12.28 12.42
CA PRO A 82 -1.37 12.19 12.66
C PRO A 82 -0.70 13.56 12.88
N TYR A 83 -1.44 14.66 12.70
CA TYR A 83 -0.98 16.04 12.91
C TYR A 83 -1.55 16.67 14.19
N SER A 84 -2.34 15.95 15.00
CA SER A 84 -2.94 16.47 16.24
C SER A 84 -1.89 16.88 17.29
N LEU A 85 -0.67 16.33 17.21
CA LEU A 85 0.45 16.62 18.09
C LEU A 85 1.41 17.68 17.55
N VAL A 86 1.17 18.24 16.36
CA VAL A 86 2.01 19.29 15.80
C VAL A 86 1.48 20.63 16.32
N PRO A 87 2.26 21.39 17.13
CA PRO A 87 1.83 22.72 17.55
C PRO A 87 1.61 23.59 16.31
N LEU A 88 0.45 24.25 16.23
CA LEU A 88 0.23 25.32 15.25
C LEU A 88 1.27 26.41 15.54
N LEU A 89 2.26 26.53 14.66
CA LEU A 89 3.20 27.66 14.60
C LEU A 89 2.48 28.93 14.16
#